data_AF-A0A512PHZ5-F1
#
_entry.id   AF-A0A512PHZ5-F1
#
_cell.length_a   1.000
_cell.length_b   1.000
_cell.length_c   1.000
_cell.angle_alpha   90.00
_cell.angle_beta   90.00
_cell.angle_gamma   90.00
#
_symmetry.space_group_name_H-M   'P 1'
#
loop_
_entity.id
_entity.type
_entity.pdbx_description
1 polymer ?
#
loop_
_entity_poly.entity_id
_entity_poly.type
_entity_poly.pdbx_seq_one_letter_code
_entity_poly.pdbx_strand_id
1 'polypeptide(L)'
;MVERAVRVLPADQRERYAEEWRHDVGAAPDPVAARLVARAARAMARRLRRRRLSLILLGQRGFAAFLVSWLAVLGLLAVSSLVGALGLVVAGVLLVVVVRGLLDAGAGGRTVKGWAVGSLVVGVGAFGYLVWAWSVGFDAVDAGRSTPAAAEHGTLAGVVLLLSIPCFIAAVVASLRAAPRG
;
A
#
# COMPACT_ATOMS: atom_id res chain seq x y z
N MET A 1 -10.81 -19.67 19.95
CA MET A 1 -10.09 -18.38 19.72
C MET A 1 -9.10 -18.42 18.55
N VAL A 2 -8.47 -19.58 18.29
CA VAL A 2 -7.59 -19.86 17.15
C VAL A 2 -8.31 -19.82 15.80
N GLU A 3 -9.59 -20.18 15.75
CA GLU A 3 -10.39 -20.11 14.51
C GLU A 3 -10.39 -18.72 13.85
N ARG A 4 -10.32 -17.64 14.63
CA ARG A 4 -10.17 -16.28 14.07
C ARG A 4 -8.80 -16.09 13.39
N ALA A 5 -7.74 -16.72 13.88
CA ALA A 5 -6.43 -16.71 13.23
C ALA A 5 -6.43 -17.56 11.95
N VAL A 6 -7.07 -18.74 11.99
CA VAL A 6 -7.21 -19.66 10.84
C VAL A 6 -7.94 -18.99 9.68
N ARG A 7 -9.03 -18.26 9.93
CA ARG A 7 -9.75 -17.52 8.87
C ARG A 7 -8.87 -16.47 8.16
N VAL A 8 -7.86 -15.94 8.83
CA VAL A 8 -6.95 -14.92 8.27
C VAL A 8 -5.82 -15.56 7.45
N LEU A 9 -5.51 -16.84 7.65
CA LEU A 9 -4.46 -17.52 6.91
C LEU A 9 -4.76 -17.60 5.40
N PRO A 10 -3.71 -17.55 4.56
CA PRO A 10 -3.72 -18.01 3.17
C PRO A 10 -4.37 -19.41 3.02
N ALA A 11 -5.26 -19.60 2.04
CA ALA A 11 -6.00 -20.88 1.88
C ALA A 11 -5.08 -22.11 1.74
N ASP A 12 -3.98 -21.96 1.00
CA ASP A 12 -2.91 -22.94 0.78
C ASP A 12 -2.11 -23.32 2.04
N GLN A 13 -2.19 -22.51 3.09
CA GLN A 13 -1.46 -22.73 4.35
C GLN A 13 -2.41 -22.94 5.53
N ARG A 14 -3.72 -22.85 5.32
CA ARG A 14 -4.72 -22.92 6.38
C ARG A 14 -4.71 -24.27 7.07
N GLU A 15 -4.68 -25.34 6.29
CA GLU A 15 -4.82 -26.70 6.81
C GLU A 15 -3.64 -27.05 7.74
N ARG A 16 -2.41 -26.92 7.23
CA ARG A 16 -1.18 -27.13 7.99
C ARG A 16 -1.12 -26.34 9.29
N TYR A 17 -1.34 -25.02 9.24
CA TYR A 17 -1.25 -24.17 10.44
C TYR A 17 -2.47 -24.26 11.36
N ALA A 18 -3.64 -24.66 10.85
CA ALA A 18 -4.82 -24.85 11.68
C ALA A 18 -4.66 -26.05 12.61
N GLU A 19 -4.11 -27.15 12.12
CA GLU A 19 -3.82 -28.33 12.94
C GLU A 19 -2.80 -28.01 14.03
N GLU A 20 -1.65 -27.43 13.64
CA GLU A 20 -0.59 -27.02 14.56
C GLU A 20 -1.10 -26.08 15.66
N TRP A 21 -1.81 -25.01 15.30
CA TRP A 21 -2.28 -24.04 16.29
C TRP A 21 -3.45 -24.53 17.15
N ARG A 22 -4.26 -25.48 16.66
CA ARG A 22 -5.30 -26.12 17.47
C ARG A 22 -4.65 -27.05 18.49
N HIS A 23 -3.63 -27.79 18.08
CA HIS A 23 -2.84 -28.64 18.98
C HIS A 23 -2.15 -27.81 20.07
N ASP A 24 -1.45 -26.73 19.72
CA ASP A 24 -0.73 -25.88 20.68
C ASP A 24 -1.64 -25.20 21.71
N VAL A 25 -2.87 -24.86 21.31
CA VAL A 25 -3.87 -24.32 22.23
C VAL A 25 -4.51 -25.41 23.10
N GLY A 26 -4.67 -26.62 22.59
CA GLY A 26 -5.14 -27.77 23.35
C GLY A 26 -4.11 -28.30 24.36
N ALA A 27 -2.82 -28.17 24.04
CA ALA A 27 -1.70 -28.58 24.90
C ALA A 27 -1.32 -27.52 25.95
N ALA A 28 -1.98 -26.37 25.97
CA ALA A 28 -1.65 -25.30 26.91
C ALA A 28 -2.04 -25.70 28.36
N PRO A 29 -1.17 -25.47 29.35
CA PRO A 29 -1.37 -25.93 30.72
C PRO A 29 -2.50 -25.19 31.45
N ASP A 30 -2.83 -23.97 31.03
CA ASP A 30 -3.91 -23.19 31.61
C ASP A 30 -4.62 -22.29 30.57
N PRO A 31 -5.79 -21.72 30.92
CA PRO A 31 -6.55 -20.84 30.02
C PRO A 31 -5.83 -19.54 29.63
N VAL A 32 -4.84 -19.10 30.41
CA VAL A 32 -4.08 -17.87 30.15
C VAL A 32 -3.01 -18.13 29.09
N ALA A 33 -2.27 -19.23 29.21
CA ALA A 33 -1.32 -19.75 28.23
C ALA A 33 -2.03 -20.02 26.89
N ALA A 34 -3.21 -20.65 26.91
CA ALA A 34 -4.03 -20.87 25.72
C ALA A 34 -4.37 -19.55 24.99
N ARG A 35 -4.66 -18.48 25.75
CA ARG A 35 -4.93 -17.14 25.18
C ARG A 35 -3.67 -16.50 24.59
N LEU A 36 -2.50 -16.69 25.21
CA LEU A 36 -1.22 -16.18 24.71
C LEU A 36 -0.85 -16.85 23.38
N VAL A 37 -0.96 -18.18 23.30
CA VAL A 37 -0.74 -18.94 22.06
C VAL A 37 -1.70 -18.47 20.97
N ALA A 38 -2.99 -18.31 21.28
CA ALA A 38 -3.97 -17.80 20.32
C ALA A 38 -3.66 -16.35 19.84
N ARG A 39 -3.07 -15.49 20.69
CA ARG A 39 -2.62 -14.14 20.28
C ARG A 39 -1.39 -14.21 19.36
N ALA A 40 -0.42 -15.07 19.67
CA ALA A 40 0.76 -15.29 18.84
C ALA A 40 0.36 -15.82 17.45
N ALA A 41 -0.53 -16.82 17.40
CA ALA A 41 -1.10 -17.34 16.16
C ALA A 41 -1.77 -16.23 15.30
N ARG A 42 -2.53 -15.32 15.92
CA ARG A 42 -3.11 -14.16 15.19
C ARG A 42 -2.05 -13.19 14.67
N ALA A 43 -0.97 -12.97 15.40
CA ALA A 43 0.12 -12.12 14.94
C ALA A 43 0.83 -12.75 13.73
N MET A 44 1.11 -14.05 13.81
CA MET A 44 1.70 -14.85 12.73
C MET A 44 0.79 -14.86 11.49
N ALA A 45 -0.51 -15.15 11.65
CA ALA A 45 -1.49 -15.16 10.56
C ALA A 45 -1.55 -13.82 9.82
N ARG A 46 -1.55 -12.70 10.57
CA ARG A 46 -1.51 -11.34 9.98
C ARG A 46 -0.22 -11.11 9.21
N ARG A 47 0.93 -11.56 9.73
CA ARG A 47 2.23 -11.42 9.06
C ARG A 47 2.28 -12.24 7.76
N LEU A 48 1.79 -13.48 7.78
CA LEU A 48 1.71 -14.34 6.59
C LEU A 48 0.77 -13.78 5.53
N ARG A 49 -0.41 -13.28 5.93
CA ARG A 49 -1.35 -12.63 5.01
C ARG A 49 -0.76 -11.37 4.38
N ARG A 50 -0.10 -10.52 5.18
CA ARG A 50 0.62 -9.34 4.67
C ARG A 50 1.68 -9.74 3.65
N ARG A 51 2.55 -10.70 3.97
CA ARG A 51 3.58 -11.20 3.05
C ARG A 51 2.98 -11.73 1.75
N ARG A 52 1.87 -12.49 1.82
CA ARG A 52 1.17 -12.98 0.62
C ARG A 52 0.64 -11.86 -0.25
N LEU A 53 -0.04 -10.87 0.34
CA LEU A 53 -0.55 -9.71 -0.39
C LEU A 53 0.58 -8.94 -1.07
N SER A 54 1.69 -8.73 -0.36
CA SER A 54 2.86 -8.09 -0.94
C SER A 54 3.42 -8.88 -2.13
N LEU A 55 3.51 -10.21 -2.04
CA LEU A 55 3.96 -11.05 -3.16
C LEU A 55 3.02 -11.00 -4.38
N ILE A 56 1.70 -10.90 -4.15
CA ILE A 56 0.71 -10.71 -5.23
C ILE A 56 0.93 -9.35 -5.91
N LEU A 57 1.07 -8.29 -5.12
CA LEU A 57 1.33 -6.93 -5.62
C LEU A 57 2.68 -6.79 -6.32
N LEU A 58 3.65 -7.67 -6.03
CA LEU A 58 4.95 -7.76 -6.71
C LEU A 58 4.90 -8.59 -8.00
N GLY A 59 3.75 -9.19 -8.37
CA GLY A 59 3.64 -10.08 -9.53
C GLY A 59 4.22 -11.48 -9.33
N GLN A 60 4.81 -11.75 -8.17
CA GLN A 60 5.46 -13.03 -7.81
C GLN A 60 4.45 -14.17 -7.56
N ARG A 61 3.15 -13.85 -7.54
CA ARG A 61 2.07 -14.83 -7.31
C ARG A 61 1.00 -14.83 -8.42
N GLY A 62 1.41 -14.46 -9.63
CA GLY A 62 0.59 -14.51 -10.84
C GLY A 62 0.22 -13.12 -11.38
N PHE A 63 0.37 -12.95 -12.70
CA PHE A 63 0.16 -11.67 -13.39
C PHE A 63 -1.30 -11.17 -13.31
N ALA A 64 -2.27 -12.08 -13.38
CA ALA A 64 -3.69 -11.72 -13.25
C ALA A 64 -4.01 -11.13 -11.87
N ALA A 65 -3.50 -11.75 -10.80
CA ALA A 65 -3.71 -11.26 -9.43
C ALA A 65 -2.99 -9.92 -9.19
N PHE A 66 -1.83 -9.72 -9.82
CA PHE A 66 -1.11 -8.44 -9.85
C PHE A 66 -1.94 -7.34 -10.52
N LEU A 67 -2.43 -7.58 -11.73
CA LEU A 67 -3.25 -6.62 -12.47
C LEU A 67 -4.52 -6.24 -11.69
N VAL A 68 -5.26 -7.24 -11.20
CA VAL A 68 -6.49 -7.00 -10.43
C VAL A 68 -6.22 -6.19 -9.17
N SER A 69 -5.11 -6.46 -8.46
CA SER A 69 -4.77 -5.72 -7.25
C SER A 69 -4.36 -4.28 -7.53
N TRP A 70 -3.63 -4.01 -8.62
CA TRP A 70 -3.33 -2.63 -9.05
C TRP A 70 -4.56 -1.90 -9.58
N LEU A 71 -5.43 -2.57 -10.34
CA LEU A 71 -6.70 -1.99 -10.80
C LEU A 71 -7.61 -1.63 -9.62
N ALA A 72 -7.64 -2.45 -8.56
CA ALA A 72 -8.38 -2.12 -7.34
C ALA A 72 -7.81 -0.89 -6.63
N VAL A 73 -6.47 -0.74 -6.57
CA VAL A 73 -5.81 0.45 -6.00
C VAL A 73 -6.10 1.69 -6.84
N LEU A 74 -5.98 1.60 -8.17
CA LEU A 74 -6.27 2.69 -9.09
C LEU A 74 -7.75 3.08 -9.07
N GLY A 75 -8.66 2.11 -9.04
CA GLY A 75 -10.09 2.34 -8.90
C GLY A 75 -10.43 3.02 -7.58
N LEU A 76 -9.79 2.60 -6.48
CA LEU A 76 -9.95 3.26 -5.19
C LEU A 76 -9.45 4.71 -5.22
N LEU A 77 -8.32 4.98 -5.87
CA LEU A 77 -7.78 6.32 -6.11
C LEU A 77 -8.75 7.19 -6.93
N ALA A 78 -9.30 6.63 -8.02
CA ALA A 78 -10.28 7.33 -8.87
C ALA A 78 -11.55 7.66 -8.09
N VAL A 79 -12.13 6.69 -7.37
CA VAL A 79 -13.31 6.92 -6.52
C VAL A 79 -13.01 7.94 -5.43
N SER A 80 -11.81 7.90 -4.84
CA SER A 80 -11.42 8.85 -3.79
C SER A 80 -11.25 10.27 -4.32
N SER A 81 -10.86 10.44 -5.58
CA SER A 81 -10.80 11.76 -6.22
C SER A 81 -12.18 12.41 -6.40
N LEU A 82 -13.24 11.59 -6.47
CA LEU A 82 -14.63 12.05 -6.55
C LEU A 82 -15.18 12.56 -5.21
N VAL A 83 -14.55 12.20 -4.08
CA VAL A 83 -14.98 12.55 -2.72
C VAL A 83 -14.35 13.86 -2.23
N GLY A 84 -13.52 14.51 -3.05
CA GLY A 84 -12.83 15.76 -2.73
C GLY A 84 -11.51 15.56 -1.97
N ALA A 85 -10.98 16.65 -1.39
CA ALA A 85 -9.62 16.70 -0.86
C ALA A 85 -9.31 15.63 0.23
N LEU A 86 -10.30 15.30 1.05
CA LEU A 86 -10.18 14.28 2.10
C LEU A 86 -10.00 12.86 1.52
N GLY A 87 -10.66 12.57 0.39
CA GLY A 87 -10.49 11.30 -0.32
C GLY A 87 -9.08 11.15 -0.89
N LEU A 88 -8.52 12.22 -1.46
CA LEU A 88 -7.14 12.23 -1.98
C LEU A 88 -6.10 11.97 -0.88
N VAL A 89 -6.30 12.53 0.32
CA VAL A 89 -5.41 12.27 1.47
C VAL A 89 -5.47 10.81 1.90
N VAL A 90 -6.67 10.23 2.03
CA VAL A 90 -6.86 8.82 2.41
C VAL A 90 -6.26 7.88 1.36
N ALA A 91 -6.49 8.16 0.09
CA ALA A 91 -5.92 7.41 -1.04
C ALA A 91 -4.39 7.46 -1.04
N GLY A 92 -3.81 8.63 -0.78
CA GLY A 92 -2.37 8.81 -0.63
C GLY A 92 -1.77 7.98 0.50
N VAL A 93 -2.39 7.99 1.68
CA VAL A 93 -1.97 7.18 2.83
C VAL A 93 -2.05 5.69 2.51
N LEU A 94 -3.13 5.24 1.86
CA LEU A 94 -3.30 3.85 1.43
C LEU A 94 -2.20 3.44 0.44
N LEU A 95 -1.89 4.29 -0.53
CA LEU A 95 -0.84 4.03 -1.51
C LEU A 95 0.53 3.92 -0.84
N VAL A 96 0.85 4.80 0.12
CA VAL A 96 2.08 4.71 0.93
C VAL A 96 2.15 3.41 1.70
N VAL A 97 1.05 2.97 2.32
CA VAL A 97 0.99 1.69 3.07
C VAL A 97 1.20 0.50 2.14
N VAL A 98 0.58 0.52 0.95
CA VAL A 98 0.73 -0.53 -0.08
C VAL A 98 2.17 -0.60 -0.58
N VAL A 99 2.77 0.54 -0.92
CA VAL A 99 4.17 0.63 -1.37
C VAL A 99 5.14 0.23 -0.27
N ARG A 100 4.93 0.65 0.97
CA ARG A 100 5.77 0.21 2.08
C ARG A 100 5.68 -1.30 2.29
N GLY A 101 4.48 -1.88 2.16
CA GLY A 101 4.25 -3.32 2.20
C GLY A 101 4.91 -4.09 1.05
N LEU A 102 4.95 -3.50 -0.15
CA LEU A 102 5.68 -4.00 -1.33
C LEU A 102 7.20 -4.01 -1.08
N LEU A 103 7.73 -2.91 -0.53
CA LEU A 103 9.14 -2.75 -0.23
C LEU A 103 9.60 -3.67 0.91
N ASP A 104 8.79 -3.87 1.95
CA ASP A 104 9.09 -4.82 3.03
C ASP A 104 9.12 -6.29 2.57
N ALA A 105 8.43 -6.62 1.46
CA ALA A 105 8.48 -7.95 0.86
C ALA A 105 9.56 -8.12 -0.22
N GLY A 106 10.02 -7.04 -0.83
CA GLY A 106 11.20 -7.04 -1.71
C GLY A 106 12.51 -7.09 -0.93
N ALA A 107 13.58 -7.54 -1.59
CA ALA A 107 14.93 -7.62 -1.02
C ALA A 107 15.77 -6.35 -1.25
N GLY A 108 15.17 -5.26 -1.76
CA GLY A 108 15.86 -3.99 -1.97
C GLY A 108 16.43 -3.43 -0.67
N GLY A 109 17.65 -2.86 -0.72
CA GLY A 109 18.28 -2.20 0.42
C GLY A 109 17.47 -1.01 0.95
N ARG A 110 17.71 -0.61 2.21
CA ARG A 110 16.98 0.49 2.90
C ARG A 110 16.91 1.78 2.05
N THR A 111 17.96 2.07 1.29
CA THR A 111 18.05 3.23 0.39
C THR A 111 17.04 3.17 -0.77
N VAL A 112 16.93 2.02 -1.46
CA VAL A 112 15.97 1.83 -2.58
C VAL A 112 14.53 1.93 -2.07
N LYS A 113 14.27 1.39 -0.87
CA LYS A 113 12.97 1.54 -0.20
C LYS A 113 12.68 3.01 0.12
N GLY A 114 13.68 3.75 0.60
CA GLY A 114 13.58 5.19 0.87
C GLY A 114 13.20 6.00 -0.37
N TRP A 115 13.89 5.76 -1.50
CA TRP A 115 13.59 6.41 -2.78
C TRP A 115 12.18 6.09 -3.29
N ALA A 116 11.76 4.82 -3.24
CA ALA A 116 10.41 4.44 -3.67
C ALA A 116 9.31 5.11 -2.82
N VAL A 117 9.45 5.13 -1.49
CA VAL A 117 8.48 5.82 -0.63
C VAL A 117 8.54 7.34 -0.84
N GLY A 118 9.75 7.91 -0.93
CA GLY A 118 9.95 9.34 -1.13
C GLY A 118 9.31 9.83 -2.42
N SER A 119 9.60 9.18 -3.55
CA SER A 119 9.04 9.53 -4.86
C SER A 119 7.51 9.38 -4.87
N LEU A 120 6.97 8.37 -4.19
CA LEU A 120 5.52 8.20 -4.07
C LEU A 120 4.87 9.32 -3.28
N VAL A 121 5.40 9.66 -2.10
CA VAL A 121 4.86 10.72 -1.24
C VAL A 121 4.91 12.06 -1.98
N VAL A 122 6.03 12.34 -2.65
CA VAL A 122 6.20 13.55 -3.47
C VAL A 122 5.21 13.56 -4.63
N GLY A 123 5.04 12.45 -5.35
CA GLY A 123 4.10 12.34 -6.46
C GLY A 123 2.65 12.53 -6.03
N VAL A 124 2.22 11.89 -4.94
CA VAL A 124 0.86 12.06 -4.38
C VAL A 124 0.63 13.50 -3.95
N GLY A 125 1.59 14.11 -3.25
CA GLY A 125 1.50 15.52 -2.83
C GLY A 125 1.40 16.46 -4.03
N ALA A 126 2.23 16.24 -5.05
CA ALA A 126 2.21 17.03 -6.27
C ALA A 126 0.89 16.90 -7.04
N PHE A 127 0.35 15.68 -7.16
CA PHE A 127 -0.95 15.45 -7.77
C PHE A 127 -2.10 16.12 -6.99
N GLY A 128 -2.12 15.96 -5.67
CA GLY A 128 -3.13 16.58 -4.81
C GLY A 128 -3.11 18.11 -4.91
N TYR A 129 -1.92 18.71 -4.90
CA TYR A 129 -1.76 20.13 -5.13
C TYR A 129 -2.21 20.55 -6.53
N LEU A 130 -1.90 19.78 -7.57
CA LEU A 130 -2.28 20.09 -8.96
C LEU A 130 -3.80 20.08 -9.13
N VAL A 131 -4.51 19.10 -8.57
CA VAL A 131 -5.98 19.04 -8.57
C VAL A 131 -6.57 20.22 -7.80
N TRP A 132 -6.02 20.56 -6.63
CA TRP A 132 -6.46 21.71 -5.84
C TRP A 132 -6.23 23.04 -6.57
N ALA A 133 -5.03 23.27 -7.09
CA ALA A 133 -4.67 24.48 -7.81
C ALA A 133 -5.54 24.67 -9.06
N TRP A 134 -5.86 23.56 -9.75
CA TRP A 134 -6.78 23.59 -10.89
C TRP A 134 -8.20 23.95 -10.47
N SER A 135 -8.70 23.36 -9.37
CA SER A 135 -10.04 23.66 -8.84
C SER A 135 -10.18 25.14 -8.46
N VAL A 136 -9.21 25.66 -7.69
CA VAL A 136 -9.18 27.07 -7.28
C VAL A 136 -9.00 28.02 -8.47
N GLY A 137 -8.27 27.58 -9.50
CA GLY A 137 -8.12 28.34 -10.74
C GLY A 137 -9.44 28.54 -11.48
N PHE A 138 -10.24 27.48 -11.60
CA PHE A 138 -11.59 27.59 -12.19
C PHE A 138 -12.49 28.50 -11.34
N ASP A 139 -12.51 28.32 -10.02
CA ASP A 139 -13.31 29.15 -9.11
C ASP A 139 -12.94 30.64 -9.22
N ALA A 140 -11.66 30.95 -9.38
CA ALA A 140 -11.19 32.33 -9.53
C ALA A 140 -11.61 32.95 -10.87
N VAL A 141 -11.53 32.19 -11.97
CA VAL A 141 -11.98 32.62 -13.30
C VAL A 141 -13.50 32.86 -13.31
N ASP A 142 -14.27 31.94 -12.74
CA ASP A 142 -15.73 32.06 -12.65
C ASP A 142 -16.16 33.25 -11.78
N ALA A 143 -15.38 33.56 -10.73
CA ALA A 143 -15.61 34.72 -9.88
C ALA A 143 -15.06 36.04 -10.44
N GLY A 144 -14.41 36.03 -11.61
CA GLY A 144 -13.75 37.20 -12.20
C GLY A 144 -12.60 37.76 -11.36
N ARG A 145 -11.99 36.93 -10.50
CA ARG A 145 -10.88 37.32 -9.61
C ARG A 145 -9.55 36.80 -10.16
N SER A 146 -8.46 37.44 -9.75
CA SER A 146 -7.13 36.89 -10.00
C SER A 146 -6.93 35.59 -9.22
N THR A 147 -6.28 34.62 -9.85
CA THR A 147 -5.87 33.37 -9.22
C THR A 147 -5.03 33.65 -7.96
N PRO A 148 -5.26 32.94 -6.84
CA PRO A 148 -4.42 33.07 -5.66
C PRO A 148 -2.96 32.72 -5.98
N ALA A 149 -2.01 33.48 -5.46
CA ALA A 149 -0.57 33.24 -5.66
C ALA A 149 -0.16 31.80 -5.29
N ALA A 150 -0.81 31.21 -4.28
CA ALA A 150 -0.58 29.82 -3.87
C ALA A 150 -0.96 28.77 -4.93
N ALA A 151 -1.77 29.10 -5.95
CA ALA A 151 -2.19 28.20 -7.02
C ALA A 151 -1.37 28.38 -8.32
N GLU A 152 -0.50 29.40 -8.40
CA GLU A 152 0.30 29.68 -9.62
C GLU A 152 1.32 28.59 -9.95
N HIS A 153 1.70 27.76 -8.99
CA HIS A 153 2.73 26.73 -9.17
C HIS A 153 2.17 25.39 -9.70
N GLY A 154 0.95 25.38 -10.26
CA GLY A 154 0.32 24.18 -10.82
C GLY A 154 1.19 23.46 -11.87
N THR A 155 1.86 24.22 -12.74
CA THR A 155 2.81 23.67 -13.75
C THR A 155 4.02 23.01 -13.10
N LEU A 156 4.59 23.62 -12.06
CA LEU A 156 5.73 23.07 -11.32
C LEU A 156 5.35 21.77 -10.61
N ALA A 157 4.16 21.72 -10.01
CA ALA A 157 3.63 20.48 -9.45
C ALA A 157 3.43 19.39 -10.51
N GLY A 158 3.00 19.75 -11.72
CA GLY A 158 2.93 18.83 -12.86
C GLY A 158 4.30 18.24 -13.22
N VAL A 159 5.35 19.06 -13.25
CA VAL A 159 6.73 18.60 -13.49
C VAL A 159 7.21 17.66 -12.38
N VAL A 160 6.96 18.02 -11.11
CA VAL A 160 7.31 17.18 -9.96
C VAL A 160 6.60 15.83 -10.02
N LEU A 161 5.32 15.81 -10.39
CA LEU A 161 4.56 14.58 -10.60
C LEU A 161 5.19 13.74 -11.71
N LEU A 162 5.49 14.33 -12.87
CA LEU A 162 6.08 13.63 -14.00
C LEU A 162 7.47 13.06 -13.69
N LEU A 163 8.27 13.71 -12.85
CA LEU A 163 9.58 13.20 -12.40
C LEU A 163 9.45 12.12 -11.31
N SER A 164 8.42 12.19 -10.48
CA SER A 164 8.17 11.23 -9.40
C SER A 164 7.82 9.82 -9.93
N ILE A 165 7.08 9.74 -11.04
CA ILE A 165 6.64 8.49 -11.67
C ILE A 165 7.81 7.61 -12.12
N PRO A 166 8.74 8.06 -12.99
CA PRO A 166 9.86 7.24 -13.44
C PRO A 166 10.82 6.91 -12.29
N CYS A 167 11.01 7.83 -11.33
CA CYS A 167 11.83 7.56 -10.15
C CYS A 167 11.23 6.44 -9.28
N PHE A 168 9.91 6.46 -9.08
CA PHE A 168 9.18 5.40 -8.40
C PHE A 168 9.28 4.06 -9.15
N ILE A 169 9.04 4.05 -10.46
CA ILE A 169 9.13 2.84 -11.30
C ILE A 169 10.55 2.27 -11.22
N ALA A 170 11.58 3.08 -11.38
CA ALA A 170 12.98 2.65 -11.31
C ALA A 170 13.31 2.02 -9.95
N ALA A 171 12.87 2.63 -8.84
CA ALA A 171 13.09 2.11 -7.50
C ALA A 171 12.36 0.77 -7.25
N VAL A 172 11.13 0.63 -7.76
CA VAL A 172 10.38 -0.64 -7.69
C VAL A 172 11.06 -1.73 -8.51
N VAL A 173 11.47 -1.44 -9.75
CA VAL A 173 12.18 -2.37 -10.63
C VAL A 173 13.50 -2.81 -9.99
N ALA A 174 14.27 -1.87 -9.41
CA ALA A 174 15.51 -2.18 -8.71
C ALA A 174 15.27 -3.10 -7.50
N SER A 175 14.24 -2.82 -6.70
CA SER A 175 13.87 -3.64 -5.55
C SER A 175 13.45 -5.06 -5.95
N LEU A 176 12.75 -5.20 -7.08
CA LEU A 176 12.31 -6.48 -7.64
C LEU A 176 13.47 -7.29 -8.23
N ARG A 177 14.40 -6.64 -8.93
CA ARG A 177 15.60 -7.30 -9.49
C ARG A 177 16.56 -7.78 -8.41
N ALA A 178 16.58 -7.10 -7.26
CA ALA A 178 17.40 -7.50 -6.11
C ALA A 178 16.81 -8.69 -5.33
N ALA A 179 15.55 -9.08 -5.57
CA ALA A 179 14.97 -10.25 -4.94
C ALA A 179 15.58 -11.54 -5.53
N PRO A 180 16.13 -12.45 -4.71
CA PRO A 180 16.64 -13.72 -5.20
C PRO A 180 15.50 -14.47 -5.91
N ARG A 181 15.76 -14.90 -7.15
CA ARG A 181 14.87 -15.79 -7.88
C ARG A 181 14.90 -17.14 -7.16
N GLY A 182 13.91 -17.37 -6.30
CA GLY A 182 13.65 -18.67 -5.70
C GLY A 182 13.01 -19.60 -6.70
#